data_AF-A0A2V8M334-F1
#
_entry.id   AF-A0A2V8M334-F1
#
_cell.length_a   1.000
_cell.length_b   1.000
_cell.length_c   1.000
_cell.angle_alpha   90.00
_cell.angle_beta   90.00
_cell.angle_gamma   90.00
#
_symmetry.space_group_name_H-M   'P 1'
#
loop_
_entity.id
_entity.type
_entity.pdbx_description
1 polymer ?
#
loop_
_entity_poly.entity_id
_entity_poly.type
_entity_poly.pdbx_seq_one_letter_code
_entity_poly.pdbx_strand_id
1 'polypeptide(L)'
;MEQEFQKRLQSAVREAESASRQAAEAEQEQAVREARETTKNQVTDELNEQFKKTLEQATSALKSEASTELARVQEQLDQFRIFADAQKLLGEATSQPEILARFLKMTEPFAPALAVYVAKTDGLALWKTRGKAAFPEIISQQTTDPEFYFKVVTVRGKKVAAACAAQPYKAEALDFLVLTMERAIEFFGLRLRAPMPKPEVPRPTPVPPPAKAPAPIAEPAPTPPAPTPSAPAAPASMPPAQTPRAPSPAPPAPAATPSNEPPSALDVLKVQTEARRTARLLVSEIKLYHEDELKEGRENHDIYERLKKEIDQGREQYNQRVPAAALQGHDYFHEELVRILCEGNASLLGRAYPG
;
A
#
# COMPACT_ATOMS: atom_id res chain seq x y z
N MET A 1 -112.17 1.60 6.70
CA MET A 1 -111.93 3.06 6.81
C MET A 1 -110.78 3.39 7.76
N GLU A 2 -110.95 3.44 9.09
CA GLU A 2 -109.90 3.93 10.01
C GLU A 2 -108.67 3.01 10.12
N GLN A 3 -108.88 1.69 10.23
CA GLN A 3 -107.78 0.70 10.26
C GLN A 3 -107.00 0.61 8.93
N GLU A 4 -107.67 0.79 7.80
CA GLU A 4 -107.01 0.80 6.47
C GLU A 4 -106.19 2.08 6.28
N PHE A 5 -106.69 3.21 6.78
CA PHE A 5 -105.95 4.47 6.80
C PHE A 5 -104.69 4.35 7.67
N GLN A 6 -104.79 3.79 8.88
CA GLN A 6 -103.63 3.54 9.73
C GLN A 6 -102.59 2.61 9.09
N LYS A 7 -103.03 1.53 8.43
CA LYS A 7 -102.12 0.63 7.69
C LYS A 7 -101.39 1.33 6.55
N ARG A 8 -102.08 2.16 5.77
CA ARG A 8 -101.48 2.96 4.68
C ARG A 8 -100.51 4.01 5.21
N LEU A 9 -100.84 4.66 6.33
CA LEU A 9 -99.95 5.62 6.97
C LEU A 9 -98.66 4.93 7.47
N GLN A 10 -98.78 3.76 8.10
CA GLN A 10 -97.62 2.98 8.55
C GLN A 10 -96.76 2.46 7.39
N SER A 11 -97.37 2.05 6.27
CA SER A 11 -96.60 1.63 5.09
C SER A 11 -95.84 2.81 4.48
N ALA A 12 -96.49 3.97 4.32
CA ALA A 12 -95.87 5.18 3.79
C ALA A 12 -94.72 5.68 4.68
N VAL A 13 -94.87 5.62 6.01
CA VAL A 13 -93.78 5.97 6.95
C VAL A 13 -92.60 5.01 6.82
N ARG A 14 -92.85 3.68 6.76
CA ARG A 14 -91.77 2.69 6.57
C ARG A 14 -91.06 2.84 5.23
N GLU A 15 -91.81 3.11 4.17
CA GLU A 15 -91.24 3.38 2.84
C GLU A 15 -90.38 4.65 2.88
N ALA A 16 -90.87 5.74 3.47
CA ALA A 16 -90.10 6.98 3.63
C ALA A 16 -88.85 6.80 4.50
N GLU A 17 -88.94 6.06 5.61
CA GLU A 17 -87.79 5.73 6.46
C GLU A 17 -86.77 4.87 5.73
N SER A 18 -87.22 3.87 4.96
CA SER A 18 -86.32 3.02 4.17
C SER A 18 -85.64 3.78 3.04
N ALA A 19 -86.36 4.67 2.35
CA ALA A 19 -85.81 5.53 1.31
C ALA A 19 -84.81 6.53 1.91
N SER A 20 -85.11 7.11 3.08
CA SER A 20 -84.20 8.00 3.78
C SER A 20 -82.94 7.28 4.27
N ARG A 21 -83.05 6.04 4.77
CA ARG A 21 -81.90 5.21 5.17
C ARG A 21 -81.04 4.85 3.97
N GLN A 22 -81.64 4.41 2.87
CA GLN A 22 -80.90 4.07 1.65
C GLN A 22 -80.21 5.29 1.04
N ALA A 23 -80.86 6.46 1.07
CA ALA A 23 -80.23 7.71 0.63
C ALA A 23 -79.03 8.09 1.53
N ALA A 24 -79.18 7.98 2.85
CA ALA A 24 -78.10 8.24 3.80
C ALA A 24 -76.93 7.24 3.66
N GLU A 25 -77.22 5.96 3.47
CA GLU A 25 -76.20 4.92 3.23
C GLU A 25 -75.46 5.15 1.91
N ALA A 26 -76.16 5.52 0.83
CA ALA A 26 -75.55 5.83 -0.45
C ALA A 26 -74.66 7.09 -0.37
N GLU A 27 -75.12 8.13 0.32
CA GLU A 27 -74.33 9.36 0.57
C GLU A 27 -73.08 9.03 1.40
N GLN A 28 -73.22 8.21 2.45
CA GLN A 28 -72.10 7.77 3.26
C GLN A 28 -71.09 6.94 2.46
N GLU A 29 -71.55 6.00 1.63
CA GLU A 29 -70.67 5.21 0.76
C GLU A 29 -69.91 6.09 -0.23
N GLN A 30 -70.58 7.08 -0.83
CA GLN A 30 -69.94 8.01 -1.74
C GLN A 30 -68.88 8.85 -1.03
N ALA A 31 -69.22 9.42 0.13
CA ALA A 31 -68.29 10.21 0.93
C ALA A 31 -67.05 9.39 1.36
N VAL A 32 -67.24 8.11 1.75
CA VAL A 32 -66.13 7.22 2.09
C VAL A 32 -65.26 6.91 0.88
N ARG A 33 -65.84 6.69 -0.31
CA ARG A 33 -65.08 6.45 -1.54
C ARG A 33 -64.23 7.67 -1.91
N GLU A 34 -64.82 8.85 -1.91
CA GLU A 34 -64.13 10.12 -2.20
C GLU A 34 -63.01 10.40 -1.19
N ALA A 35 -63.28 10.20 0.11
CA ALA A 35 -62.27 10.35 1.16
C ALA A 35 -61.11 9.35 1.00
N ARG A 36 -61.41 8.09 0.65
CA ARG A 36 -60.40 7.05 0.42
C ARG A 36 -59.54 7.36 -0.80
N GLU A 37 -60.13 7.79 -1.90
CA GLU A 37 -59.40 8.15 -3.11
C GLU A 37 -58.51 9.38 -2.87
N THR A 38 -59.04 10.39 -2.19
CA THR A 38 -58.27 11.59 -1.82
C THR A 38 -57.08 11.23 -0.94
N THR A 39 -57.30 10.42 0.10
CA THR A 39 -56.22 9.96 0.99
C THR A 39 -55.18 9.14 0.24
N LYS A 40 -55.62 8.25 -0.66
CA LYS A 40 -54.71 7.43 -1.48
C LYS A 40 -53.83 8.31 -2.36
N ASN A 41 -54.39 9.32 -3.01
CA ASN A 41 -53.63 10.24 -3.86
C ASN A 41 -52.64 11.06 -3.02
N GLN A 42 -53.08 11.62 -1.89
CA GLN A 42 -52.20 12.35 -0.96
C GLN A 42 -51.02 11.51 -0.48
N VAL A 43 -51.28 10.28 -0.02
CA VAL A 43 -50.21 9.37 0.43
C VAL A 43 -49.26 9.02 -0.72
N THR A 44 -49.78 8.84 -1.94
CA THR A 44 -48.96 8.53 -3.12
C THR A 44 -48.06 9.72 -3.47
N ASP A 45 -48.61 10.92 -3.48
CA ASP A 45 -47.89 12.15 -3.79
C ASP A 45 -46.82 12.45 -2.73
N GLU A 46 -47.17 12.30 -1.45
CA GLU A 46 -46.23 12.48 -0.34
C GLU A 46 -45.09 11.46 -0.40
N LEU A 47 -45.40 10.19 -0.65
CA LEU A 47 -44.38 9.14 -0.80
C LEU A 47 -43.47 9.42 -2.00
N ASN A 48 -44.03 9.89 -3.12
CA ASN A 48 -43.25 10.20 -4.32
C ASN A 48 -42.32 11.40 -4.09
N GLU A 49 -42.79 12.45 -3.43
CA GLU A 49 -41.97 13.60 -3.04
C GLU A 49 -40.89 13.22 -2.03
N GLN A 50 -41.20 12.38 -1.03
CA GLN A 50 -40.21 11.86 -0.09
C GLN A 50 -39.14 11.01 -0.80
N PHE A 51 -39.56 10.14 -1.71
CA PHE A 51 -38.65 9.31 -2.49
C PHE A 51 -37.74 10.18 -3.37
N LYS A 52 -38.30 11.15 -4.09
CA LYS A 52 -37.54 12.08 -4.93
C LYS A 52 -36.53 12.86 -4.11
N LYS A 53 -36.95 13.43 -2.97
CA LYS A 53 -36.05 14.14 -2.06
C LYS A 53 -34.92 13.26 -1.54
N THR A 54 -35.24 12.03 -1.13
CA THR A 54 -34.24 11.07 -0.64
C THR A 54 -33.25 10.69 -1.75
N LEU A 55 -33.73 10.51 -2.98
CA LEU A 55 -32.89 10.18 -4.13
C LEU A 55 -31.96 11.34 -4.50
N GLU A 56 -32.46 12.58 -4.50
CA GLU A 56 -31.65 13.78 -4.71
C GLU A 56 -30.58 13.95 -3.61
N GLN A 57 -30.95 13.71 -2.34
CA GLN A 57 -30.02 13.75 -1.21
C GLN A 57 -28.95 12.66 -1.31
N ALA A 58 -29.33 11.40 -1.58
CA ALA A 58 -28.39 10.30 -1.73
C ALA A 58 -27.45 10.53 -2.93
N THR A 59 -27.98 11.01 -4.06
CA THR A 59 -27.18 11.30 -5.26
C THR A 59 -26.19 12.43 -5.01
N SER A 60 -26.61 13.50 -4.35
CA SER A 60 -25.72 14.62 -4.01
C SER A 60 -24.63 14.22 -3.02
N ALA A 61 -24.97 13.43 -1.99
CA ALA A 61 -24.01 12.88 -1.04
C ALA A 61 -22.97 11.97 -1.73
N LEU A 62 -23.42 11.03 -2.56
CA LEU A 62 -22.52 10.14 -3.30
C LEU A 62 -21.61 10.92 -4.25
N LYS A 63 -22.15 11.95 -4.92
CA LYS A 63 -21.36 12.80 -5.81
C LYS A 63 -20.31 13.59 -5.03
N SER A 64 -20.64 14.11 -3.86
CA SER A 64 -19.66 14.83 -3.03
C SER A 64 -18.56 13.89 -2.55
N GLU A 65 -18.92 12.69 -2.07
CA GLU A 65 -17.95 11.70 -1.60
C GLU A 65 -17.01 11.26 -2.73
N ALA A 66 -17.59 10.93 -3.89
CA ALA A 66 -16.80 10.59 -5.07
C ALA A 66 -15.87 11.74 -5.49
N SER A 67 -16.31 13.00 -5.42
CA SER A 67 -15.48 14.15 -5.76
C SER A 67 -14.31 14.34 -4.77
N THR A 68 -14.54 14.07 -3.49
CA THR A 68 -13.52 14.12 -2.45
C THR A 68 -12.48 13.02 -2.65
N GLU A 69 -12.92 11.79 -2.90
CA GLU A 69 -12.00 10.67 -3.16
C GLU A 69 -11.23 10.86 -4.46
N LEU A 70 -11.86 11.36 -5.53
CA LEU A 70 -11.14 11.72 -6.76
C LEU A 70 -10.09 12.81 -6.52
N ALA A 71 -10.42 13.85 -5.75
CA ALA A 71 -9.45 14.89 -5.41
C ALA A 71 -8.26 14.33 -4.61
N ARG A 72 -8.53 13.45 -3.66
CA ARG A 72 -7.50 12.76 -2.86
C ARG A 72 -6.58 11.91 -3.73
N VAL A 73 -7.15 11.07 -4.60
CA VAL A 73 -6.37 10.21 -5.51
C VAL A 73 -5.57 11.06 -6.49
N GLN A 74 -6.14 12.15 -7.00
CA GLN A 74 -5.45 13.08 -7.88
C GLN A 74 -4.26 13.74 -7.18
N GLU A 75 -4.42 14.17 -5.94
CA GLU A 75 -3.31 14.71 -5.13
C GLU A 75 -2.19 13.68 -4.93
N GLN A 76 -2.55 12.42 -4.63
CA GLN A 76 -1.57 11.34 -4.53
C GLN A 76 -0.83 11.09 -5.86
N LEU A 77 -1.56 11.08 -6.99
CA LEU A 77 -0.95 10.93 -8.31
C LEU A 77 0.02 12.07 -8.63
N ASP A 78 -0.35 13.31 -8.31
CA ASP A 78 0.53 14.46 -8.50
C ASP A 78 1.80 14.38 -7.63
N GLN A 79 1.68 13.91 -6.39
CA GLN A 79 2.84 13.62 -5.53
C GLN A 79 3.74 12.55 -6.16
N PHE A 80 3.18 11.42 -6.61
CA PHE A 80 3.95 10.36 -7.27
C PHE A 80 4.62 10.82 -8.56
N ARG A 81 3.97 11.70 -9.34
CA ARG A 81 4.56 12.25 -10.56
C ARG A 81 5.79 13.11 -10.24
N ILE A 82 5.69 13.99 -9.24
CA ILE A 82 6.83 14.80 -8.78
C ILE A 82 8.00 13.90 -8.36
N PHE A 83 7.69 12.81 -7.66
CA PHE A 83 8.68 11.83 -7.22
C PHE A 83 9.33 11.06 -8.38
N ALA A 84 8.55 10.65 -9.38
CA ALA A 84 9.06 9.99 -10.58
C ALA A 84 9.94 10.93 -11.42
N ASP A 85 9.51 12.18 -11.60
CA ASP A 85 10.30 13.21 -12.26
C ASP A 85 11.61 13.50 -11.51
N ALA A 86 11.59 13.45 -10.16
CA ALA A 86 12.78 13.58 -9.34
C ALA A 86 13.79 12.46 -9.57
N GLN A 87 13.32 11.22 -9.59
CA GLN A 87 14.17 10.07 -9.87
C GLN A 87 14.80 10.15 -11.27
N LYS A 88 14.00 10.51 -12.28
CA LYS A 88 14.48 10.66 -13.66
C LYS A 88 15.54 11.75 -13.77
N LEU A 89 15.23 12.97 -13.29
CA LEU A 89 16.13 14.11 -13.37
C LEU A 89 17.42 13.90 -12.56
N LEU A 90 17.36 13.23 -11.41
CA LEU A 90 18.57 12.95 -10.62
C LEU A 90 19.39 11.79 -11.21
N GLY A 91 18.75 10.80 -11.82
CA GLY A 91 19.43 9.67 -12.49
C GLY A 91 20.11 10.01 -13.81
N GLU A 92 19.61 11.04 -14.52
CA GLU A 92 20.22 11.59 -15.74
C GLU A 92 21.44 12.50 -15.47
N ALA A 93 21.69 12.88 -14.21
CA ALA A 93 22.80 13.76 -13.88
C ALA A 93 24.16 13.06 -14.09
N THR A 94 25.12 13.83 -14.61
CA THR A 94 26.44 13.32 -15.01
C THR A 94 27.53 13.62 -14.00
N SER A 95 27.23 14.38 -12.95
CA SER A 95 28.18 14.75 -11.89
C SER A 95 27.50 15.00 -10.55
N GLN A 96 28.25 14.81 -9.45
CA GLN A 96 27.75 15.07 -8.10
C GLN A 96 27.27 16.52 -7.89
N PRO A 97 27.96 17.59 -8.37
CA PRO A 97 27.46 18.96 -8.26
C PRO A 97 26.15 19.20 -9.04
N GLU A 98 25.97 18.52 -10.17
CA GLU A 98 24.74 18.59 -10.96
C GLU A 98 23.56 17.93 -10.23
N ILE A 99 23.77 16.78 -9.57
CA ILE A 99 22.77 16.13 -8.72
C ILE A 99 22.31 17.09 -7.61
N LEU A 100 23.25 17.72 -6.89
CA LEU A 100 22.94 18.64 -5.80
C LEU A 100 22.24 19.92 -6.29
N ALA A 101 22.62 20.43 -7.48
CA ALA A 101 21.97 21.60 -8.09
C ALA A 101 20.53 21.30 -8.54
N ARG A 102 20.30 20.12 -9.13
CA ARG A 102 18.96 19.65 -9.51
C ARG A 102 18.11 19.43 -8.26
N PHE A 103 18.64 18.80 -7.22
CA PHE A 103 17.96 18.64 -5.93
C PHE A 103 17.48 19.98 -5.36
N LEU A 104 18.35 21.00 -5.26
CA LEU A 104 17.96 22.34 -4.80
C LEU A 104 16.84 22.99 -5.61
N LYS A 105 16.76 22.68 -6.92
CA LYS A 105 15.69 23.20 -7.79
C LYS A 105 14.37 22.49 -7.57
N MET A 106 14.42 21.19 -7.31
CA MET A 106 13.22 20.37 -7.12
C MET A 106 12.57 20.54 -5.76
N THR A 107 13.35 20.95 -4.75
CA THR A 107 12.87 21.21 -3.40
C THR A 107 12.19 22.57 -3.24
N GLU A 108 12.34 23.49 -4.19
CA GLU A 108 11.79 24.85 -4.13
C GLU A 108 10.28 24.94 -3.81
N PRO A 109 9.37 24.16 -4.45
CA PRO A 109 7.96 24.18 -4.10
C PRO A 109 7.64 23.59 -2.71
N PHE A 110 8.58 22.86 -2.10
CA PHE A 110 8.40 22.17 -0.82
C PHE A 110 9.12 22.84 0.35
N ALA A 111 10.15 23.62 0.05
CA ALA A 111 10.96 24.39 0.98
C ALA A 111 11.49 25.64 0.25
N PRO A 112 10.91 26.83 0.50
CA PRO A 112 11.37 28.08 -0.11
C PRO A 112 12.77 28.48 0.39
N ALA A 113 13.19 27.95 1.55
CA ALA A 113 14.50 28.16 2.15
C ALA A 113 15.19 26.82 2.46
N LEU A 114 16.23 26.49 1.69
CA LEU A 114 16.97 25.23 1.80
C LEU A 114 18.48 25.43 1.59
N ALA A 115 19.28 24.78 2.41
CA ALA A 115 20.72 24.69 2.32
C ALA A 115 21.17 23.25 2.10
N VAL A 116 22.16 23.07 1.22
CA VAL A 116 22.86 21.80 1.04
C VAL A 116 24.29 21.96 1.54
N TYR A 117 24.71 21.01 2.37
CA TYR A 117 26.04 20.89 2.93
C TYR A 117 26.75 19.69 2.32
N VAL A 118 28.07 19.79 2.15
CA VAL A 118 28.92 18.71 1.64
C VAL A 118 30.01 18.40 2.66
N ALA A 119 30.34 17.12 2.82
CA ALA A 119 31.35 16.69 3.76
C ALA A 119 32.76 17.16 3.33
N LYS A 120 33.47 17.82 4.26
CA LYS A 120 34.89 18.22 4.18
C LYS A 120 35.66 17.62 5.37
N THR A 121 36.97 17.84 5.42
CA THR A 121 37.89 17.30 6.44
C THR A 121 37.49 17.64 7.87
N ASP A 122 36.91 18.83 8.10
CA ASP A 122 36.57 19.34 9.43
C ASP A 122 35.06 19.33 9.75
N GLY A 123 34.21 18.81 8.86
CA GLY A 123 32.75 18.77 9.06
C GLY A 123 31.92 18.94 7.79
N LEU A 124 30.63 19.25 7.95
CA LEU A 124 29.72 19.55 6.83
C LEU A 124 29.80 21.04 6.51
N ALA A 125 30.40 21.39 5.37
CA ALA A 125 30.50 22.77 4.92
C ALA A 125 29.36 23.12 3.97
N LEU A 126 28.85 24.34 4.09
CA LEU A 126 27.78 24.84 3.25
C LEU A 126 28.25 24.89 1.80
N TRP A 127 27.52 24.20 0.91
CA TRP A 127 27.82 24.18 -0.51
C TRP A 127 27.00 25.24 -1.24
N LYS A 128 25.68 25.25 -1.03
CA LYS A 128 24.79 26.21 -1.66
C LYS A 128 23.49 26.34 -0.88
N THR A 129 23.01 27.57 -0.78
CA THR A 129 21.71 27.91 -0.20
C THR A 129 20.74 28.36 -1.29
N ARG A 130 19.46 28.26 -0.97
CA ARG A 130 18.35 28.81 -1.72
C ARG A 130 17.36 29.41 -0.73
N GLY A 131 16.79 30.55 -1.08
CA GLY A 131 15.84 31.27 -0.24
C GLY A 131 16.48 32.29 0.69
N LYS A 132 15.62 33.03 1.41
CA LYS A 132 16.00 34.03 2.41
C LYS A 132 15.94 33.40 3.81
N ALA A 133 16.90 32.55 4.13
CA ALA A 133 17.12 32.10 5.51
C ALA A 133 18.61 32.11 5.84
N ALA A 134 18.92 32.41 7.10
CA ALA A 134 20.29 32.39 7.60
C ALA A 134 20.69 30.95 7.89
N PHE A 135 21.65 30.43 7.13
CA PHE A 135 22.21 29.10 7.31
C PHE A 135 23.69 29.22 7.70
N PRO A 136 24.17 28.49 8.73
CA PRO A 136 25.58 28.54 9.14
C PRO A 136 26.50 27.98 8.05
N GLU A 137 27.72 28.51 7.93
CA GLU A 137 28.70 28.07 6.91
C GLU A 137 29.27 26.67 7.16
N ILE A 138 29.32 26.21 8.41
CA ILE A 138 29.82 24.87 8.79
C ILE A 138 28.93 24.31 9.89
N ILE A 139 28.55 23.03 9.78
CA ILE A 139 27.75 22.30 10.78
C ILE A 139 28.52 21.04 11.24
N SER A 140 28.66 20.88 12.55
CA SER A 140 29.38 19.75 13.18
C SER A 140 28.46 18.59 13.56
N GLN A 141 27.61 18.15 12.63
CA GLN A 141 26.87 16.87 12.65
C GLN A 141 25.46 16.82 13.27
N GLN A 142 24.96 17.85 13.97
CA GLN A 142 23.55 17.94 14.38
C GLN A 142 23.18 19.41 14.59
N THR A 143 22.29 19.96 13.76
CA THR A 143 21.50 21.12 14.16
C THR A 143 20.45 20.60 15.13
N THR A 144 20.50 21.08 16.38
CA THR A 144 19.58 20.67 17.46
C THR A 144 18.34 21.57 17.50
N ASP A 145 18.17 22.42 16.48
CA ASP A 145 17.05 23.34 16.39
C ASP A 145 15.83 22.61 15.80
N PRO A 146 14.76 22.38 16.58
CA PRO A 146 13.55 21.68 16.11
C PRO A 146 12.77 22.44 15.04
N GLU A 147 13.12 23.71 14.78
CA GLU A 147 12.54 24.53 13.71
C GLU A 147 13.18 24.29 12.33
N PHE A 148 14.31 23.59 12.28
CA PHE A 148 14.99 23.27 11.02
C PHE A 148 14.86 21.79 10.69
N TYR A 149 14.47 21.50 9.46
CA TYR A 149 14.59 20.15 8.91
C TYR A 149 16.07 19.89 8.67
N PHE A 150 16.63 18.81 9.23
CA PHE A 150 18.01 18.41 8.98
C PHE A 150 18.11 16.92 8.69
N LYS A 151 18.66 16.56 7.53
CA LYS A 151 18.88 15.16 7.14
C LYS A 151 20.23 14.96 6.49
N VAL A 152 21.00 14.00 7.04
CA VAL A 152 22.32 13.62 6.54
C VAL A 152 22.17 12.57 5.45
N VAL A 153 22.99 12.70 4.41
CA VAL A 153 23.06 11.80 3.27
C VAL A 153 24.30 10.94 3.42
N THR A 154 24.11 9.63 3.41
CA THR A 154 25.19 8.68 3.62
C THR A 154 25.37 7.79 2.40
N VAL A 155 26.61 7.62 1.95
CA VAL A 155 26.93 6.71 0.84
C VAL A 155 27.81 5.63 1.40
N ARG A 156 27.30 4.39 1.42
CA ARG A 156 28.03 3.21 1.92
C ARG A 156 28.61 3.42 3.34
N GLY A 157 27.85 4.08 4.21
CA GLY A 157 28.22 4.38 5.60
C GLY A 157 29.12 5.60 5.80
N LYS A 158 29.49 6.34 4.74
CA LYS A 158 30.22 7.61 4.83
C LYS A 158 29.26 8.79 4.65
N LYS A 159 29.32 9.79 5.54
CA LYS A 159 28.56 11.03 5.40
C LYS A 159 29.13 11.84 4.23
N VAL A 160 28.32 12.12 3.21
CA VAL A 160 28.78 12.82 2.00
C VAL A 160 28.13 14.20 1.85
N ALA A 161 26.91 14.37 2.34
CA ALA A 161 26.17 15.61 2.26
C ALA A 161 25.13 15.70 3.40
N ALA A 162 24.52 16.85 3.58
CA ALA A 162 23.32 17.02 4.39
C ALA A 162 22.41 18.09 3.77
N ALA A 163 21.10 17.93 3.93
CA ALA A 163 20.10 18.92 3.55
C ALA A 163 19.52 19.56 4.81
N CYS A 164 19.44 20.90 4.83
CA CYS A 164 18.88 21.68 5.92
C CYS A 164 17.81 22.65 5.39
N ALA A 165 16.58 22.60 5.88
CA ALA A 165 15.49 23.50 5.45
C ALA A 165 14.95 24.33 6.61
N ALA A 166 14.64 25.60 6.35
CA ALA A 166 13.96 26.47 7.30
C ALA A 166 12.45 26.47 7.03
N GLN A 167 11.63 26.70 8.06
CA GLN A 167 10.18 26.78 7.90
C GLN A 167 9.75 27.93 6.96
N PRO A 168 8.66 27.77 6.18
CA PRO A 168 7.79 26.59 6.12
C PRO A 168 8.33 25.50 5.16
N TYR A 169 8.29 24.23 5.57
CA TYR A 169 8.69 23.09 4.72
C TYR A 169 7.73 21.90 4.84
N LYS A 170 7.69 21.05 3.80
CA LYS A 170 6.99 19.74 3.85
C LYS A 170 7.98 18.60 4.12
N ALA A 171 7.98 18.07 5.35
CA ALA A 171 8.94 17.07 5.81
C ALA A 171 8.96 15.80 4.93
N GLU A 172 7.78 15.22 4.66
CA GLU A 172 7.66 13.97 3.88
C GLU A 172 8.22 14.10 2.46
N ALA A 173 7.97 15.22 1.80
CA ALA A 173 8.49 15.50 0.45
C ALA A 173 10.01 15.68 0.48
N LEU A 174 10.54 16.38 1.48
CA LEU A 174 11.98 16.53 1.65
C LEU A 174 12.66 15.20 2.00
N ASP A 175 12.05 14.37 2.84
CA ASP A 175 12.56 13.06 3.19
C ASP A 175 12.71 12.17 1.95
N PHE A 176 11.69 12.17 1.09
CA PHE A 176 11.71 11.45 -0.18
C PHE A 176 12.77 11.99 -1.14
N LEU A 177 12.83 13.32 -1.31
CA LEU A 177 13.80 13.94 -2.22
C LEU A 177 15.24 13.71 -1.74
N VAL A 178 15.50 13.77 -0.43
CA VAL A 178 16.81 13.48 0.15
C VAL A 178 17.19 12.01 -0.07
N LEU A 179 16.26 11.07 0.14
CA LEU A 179 16.48 9.65 -0.14
C LEU A 179 16.77 9.39 -1.63
N THR A 180 16.05 10.09 -2.52
CA THR A 180 16.25 9.97 -3.96
C THR A 180 17.63 10.52 -4.38
N MET A 181 18.03 11.65 -3.81
CA MET A 181 19.36 12.22 -4.00
C MET A 181 20.45 11.27 -3.48
N GLU A 182 20.28 10.66 -2.31
CA GLU A 182 21.19 9.66 -1.74
C GLU A 182 21.42 8.50 -2.72
N ARG A 183 20.34 7.89 -3.21
CA ARG A 183 20.39 6.81 -4.22
C ARG A 183 21.05 7.24 -5.52
N ALA A 184 20.79 8.47 -6.00
CA ALA A 184 21.42 8.99 -7.20
C ALA A 184 22.94 9.14 -7.03
N ILE A 185 23.40 9.61 -5.87
CA ILE A 185 24.83 9.72 -5.55
C ILE A 185 25.46 8.32 -5.43
N GLU A 186 24.78 7.35 -4.80
CA GLU A 186 25.25 5.96 -4.74
C GLU A 186 25.39 5.35 -6.14
N PHE A 187 24.38 5.50 -6.99
CA PHE A 187 24.38 4.99 -8.36
C PHE A 187 25.45 5.65 -9.22
N PHE A 188 25.66 6.96 -9.08
CA PHE A 188 26.78 7.66 -9.71
C PHE A 188 28.13 7.10 -9.25
N GLY A 189 28.30 6.85 -7.94
CA GLY A 189 29.50 6.22 -7.39
C GLY A 189 29.74 4.81 -7.94
N LEU A 190 28.69 4.05 -8.25
CA LEU A 190 28.79 2.75 -8.93
C LEU A 190 29.14 2.89 -10.42
N ARG A 191 28.59 3.88 -11.13
CA ARG A 191 28.91 4.18 -12.53
C ARG A 191 30.39 4.53 -12.74
N LEU A 192 30.99 5.27 -11.82
CA LEU A 192 32.44 5.59 -11.85
C LEU A 192 33.33 4.35 -11.68
N ARG A 193 32.80 3.26 -11.14
CA ARG A 193 33.53 2.01 -10.85
C ARG A 193 33.29 0.93 -11.91
N ALA A 194 32.35 1.12 -12.82
CA ALA A 194 32.22 0.30 -14.01
C ALA A 194 33.43 0.58 -14.92
N PRO A 195 34.16 -0.43 -15.43
CA PRO A 195 35.19 -0.19 -16.42
C PRO A 195 34.55 0.47 -17.64
N MET A 196 35.02 1.66 -18.01
CA MET A 196 34.64 2.30 -19.28
C MET A 196 34.91 1.29 -20.42
N PRO A 197 33.99 1.09 -21.38
CA PRO A 197 34.42 0.60 -22.67
C PRO A 197 35.45 1.60 -23.20
N LYS A 198 36.67 1.11 -23.46
CA LYS A 198 37.74 1.91 -24.09
C LYS A 198 37.14 2.58 -25.33
N PRO A 199 37.44 3.88 -25.58
CA PRO A 199 37.15 4.46 -26.87
C PRO A 199 37.89 3.62 -27.91
N GLU A 200 37.14 2.86 -28.69
CA GLU A 200 37.65 2.16 -29.85
C GLU A 200 38.00 3.25 -30.87
N VAL A 201 39.28 3.62 -30.87
CA VAL A 201 39.89 4.46 -31.89
C VAL A 201 39.49 3.86 -33.25
N PRO A 202 38.85 4.60 -34.17
CA PRO A 202 38.48 4.05 -35.47
C PRO A 202 39.77 3.61 -36.15
N ARG A 203 39.94 2.29 -36.28
CA ARG A 203 41.04 1.70 -37.02
C ARG A 203 40.92 2.22 -38.46
N PRO A 204 41.93 2.92 -39.01
CA PRO A 204 41.92 3.28 -40.41
C PRO A 204 41.88 2.01 -41.24
N THR A 205 41.03 2.01 -42.25
CA THR A 205 40.81 0.94 -43.22
C THR A 205 42.14 0.41 -43.78
N PRO A 206 42.32 -0.92 -43.88
CA PRO A 206 43.52 -1.49 -44.47
C PRO A 206 43.50 -1.31 -45.98
N VAL A 207 44.40 -0.49 -46.51
CA VAL A 207 44.78 -0.51 -47.93
C VAL A 207 45.68 -1.74 -48.14
N PRO A 208 45.40 -2.61 -49.15
CA PRO A 208 46.23 -3.79 -49.39
C PRO A 208 47.61 -3.39 -49.96
N PRO A 209 48.72 -3.99 -49.49
CA PRO A 209 50.05 -3.72 -50.02
C PRO A 209 50.37 -4.56 -51.27
N PRO A 210 51.16 -4.03 -52.24
CA PRO A 210 51.76 -4.85 -53.28
C PRO A 210 53.03 -5.55 -52.79
N ALA A 211 53.28 -6.72 -53.36
CA ALA A 211 54.34 -7.69 -53.03
C ALA A 211 55.77 -7.22 -53.38
N LYS A 212 56.76 -7.62 -52.55
CA LYS A 212 57.92 -8.49 -52.90
C LYS A 212 58.98 -8.55 -51.77
N ALA A 213 59.53 -9.75 -51.59
CA ALA A 213 60.67 -10.18 -50.77
C ALA A 213 62.03 -9.61 -51.30
N PRO A 214 63.24 -9.82 -50.68
CA PRO A 214 63.65 -10.87 -49.71
C PRO A 214 64.61 -10.47 -48.55
N ALA A 215 64.92 -11.47 -47.70
CA ALA A 215 65.84 -11.55 -46.53
C ALA A 215 67.36 -11.30 -46.87
N PRO A 216 68.42 -11.48 -46.00
CA PRO A 216 68.54 -12.20 -44.69
C PRO A 216 69.57 -11.65 -43.63
N ILE A 217 69.67 -12.31 -42.44
CA ILE A 217 70.91 -12.89 -41.79
C ILE A 217 70.87 -12.97 -40.23
N ALA A 218 71.11 -14.21 -39.73
CA ALA A 218 71.77 -14.77 -38.51
C ALA A 218 71.61 -14.15 -37.09
N GLU A 219 71.09 -14.87 -36.07
CA GLU A 219 71.69 -15.92 -35.16
C GLU A 219 72.62 -15.35 -34.04
N PRO A 220 72.80 -15.94 -32.82
CA PRO A 220 72.22 -17.17 -32.25
C PRO A 220 71.77 -17.12 -30.75
N ALA A 221 71.24 -18.28 -30.34
CA ALA A 221 70.75 -18.84 -29.05
C ALA A 221 71.73 -18.72 -27.83
N PRO A 222 71.45 -19.18 -26.57
CA PRO A 222 70.67 -20.37 -26.22
C PRO A 222 69.76 -20.36 -24.96
N THR A 223 68.88 -21.37 -24.96
CA THR A 223 68.02 -21.93 -23.90
C THR A 223 68.81 -23.00 -23.07
N PRO A 224 68.17 -23.94 -22.33
CA PRO A 224 67.49 -23.90 -21.04
C PRO A 224 68.16 -24.89 -20.03
N PRO A 225 67.53 -25.34 -18.91
CA PRO A 225 66.69 -26.54 -19.03
C PRO A 225 65.47 -26.62 -18.08
N ALA A 226 64.46 -27.37 -18.51
CA ALA A 226 63.39 -27.99 -17.70
C ALA A 226 63.89 -29.38 -17.16
N PRO A 227 63.18 -30.16 -16.33
CA PRO A 227 61.87 -30.75 -16.68
C PRO A 227 60.80 -30.93 -15.56
N THR A 228 59.57 -30.96 -16.06
CA THR A 228 58.29 -31.66 -15.74
C THR A 228 58.33 -33.00 -14.93
N PRO A 229 57.21 -33.77 -14.76
CA PRO A 229 55.79 -33.49 -14.43
C PRO A 229 55.19 -34.55 -13.44
N SER A 230 53.95 -34.40 -12.95
CA SER A 230 52.99 -35.53 -12.81
C SER A 230 51.61 -35.10 -12.31
N ALA A 231 50.57 -35.58 -13.01
CA ALA A 231 49.15 -35.62 -12.64
C ALA A 231 48.81 -37.06 -12.16
N PRO A 232 47.54 -37.54 -12.16
CA PRO A 232 46.34 -37.21 -11.37
C PRO A 232 45.77 -38.45 -10.60
N ALA A 233 44.89 -38.27 -9.59
CA ALA A 233 43.90 -39.30 -9.19
C ALA A 233 42.83 -38.77 -8.19
N ALA A 234 41.55 -38.91 -8.54
CA ALA A 234 40.39 -39.03 -7.64
C ALA A 234 40.27 -40.51 -7.15
N PRO A 235 39.31 -40.99 -6.31
CA PRO A 235 38.05 -40.39 -5.84
C PRO A 235 37.62 -40.72 -4.37
N ALA A 236 36.42 -40.26 -4.01
CA ALA A 236 35.46 -40.80 -3.03
C ALA A 236 35.74 -40.68 -1.52
N SER A 237 34.87 -39.94 -0.82
CA SER A 237 34.15 -40.38 0.40
C SER A 237 33.15 -39.30 0.88
N MET A 238 31.86 -39.62 0.81
CA MET A 238 30.77 -39.13 1.67
C MET A 238 30.45 -40.25 2.69
N PRO A 239 29.62 -40.08 3.73
CA PRO A 239 29.32 -38.96 4.66
C PRO A 239 29.48 -39.49 6.14
N PRO A 240 28.86 -39.03 7.28
CA PRO A 240 27.48 -38.57 7.49
C PRO A 240 27.26 -37.32 8.38
N ALA A 241 26.08 -36.74 8.22
CA ALA A 241 25.21 -36.09 9.20
C ALA A 241 25.82 -35.48 10.48
N GLN A 242 25.74 -34.14 10.61
CA GLN A 242 25.49 -33.49 11.90
C GLN A 242 24.41 -32.42 11.76
N THR A 243 23.47 -32.53 12.67
CA THR A 243 22.24 -31.77 12.89
C THR A 243 22.48 -30.28 13.21
N PRO A 244 21.46 -29.42 13.02
CA PRO A 244 21.56 -27.99 13.27
C PRO A 244 21.76 -27.70 14.76
N ARG A 245 22.79 -26.93 15.09
CA ARG A 245 23.02 -26.43 16.44
C ARG A 245 21.93 -25.41 16.79
N ALA A 246 21.09 -25.78 17.76
CA ALA A 246 20.16 -24.88 18.43
C ALA A 246 20.86 -23.61 18.97
N PRO A 247 20.24 -22.43 18.90
CA PRO A 247 20.68 -21.29 19.68
C PRO A 247 20.39 -21.54 21.17
N SER A 248 21.41 -21.37 21.99
CA SER A 248 21.32 -21.46 23.46
C SER A 248 20.39 -20.36 24.01
N PRO A 249 19.61 -20.65 25.06
CA PRO A 249 18.66 -19.71 25.65
C PRO A 249 19.37 -18.62 26.45
N ALA A 250 19.10 -17.36 26.11
CA ALA A 250 19.46 -16.22 26.93
C ALA A 250 18.54 -16.14 28.18
N PRO A 251 19.06 -15.70 29.34
CA PRO A 251 18.36 -15.71 30.63
C PRO A 251 17.11 -14.80 30.67
N PRO A 252 16.10 -15.12 31.51
CA PRO A 252 14.84 -14.40 31.57
C PRO A 252 15.03 -13.02 32.20
N ALA A 253 14.75 -11.97 31.44
CA ALA A 253 14.57 -10.62 31.99
C ALA A 253 13.20 -10.52 32.70
N PRO A 254 13.09 -9.71 33.76
CA PRO A 254 12.00 -9.78 34.73
C PRO A 254 10.64 -9.40 34.15
N ALA A 255 9.60 -10.09 34.60
CA ALA A 255 8.20 -9.82 34.33
C ALA A 255 7.87 -8.32 34.51
N ALA A 256 7.54 -7.66 33.41
CA ALA A 256 6.87 -6.37 33.44
C ALA A 256 5.39 -6.61 33.78
N THR A 257 4.97 -6.06 34.91
CA THR A 257 3.59 -5.89 35.35
C THR A 257 2.69 -5.30 34.25
N PRO A 258 1.43 -5.71 34.12
CA PRO A 258 0.49 -5.10 33.18
C PRO A 258 0.08 -3.72 33.70
N SER A 259 0.69 -2.66 33.15
CA SER A 259 0.19 -1.29 33.29
C SER A 259 -1.08 -1.16 32.44
N ASN A 260 -2.20 -0.94 33.11
CA ASN A 260 -3.52 -0.71 32.51
C ASN A 260 -3.62 0.76 32.06
N GLU A 261 -2.90 1.11 30.99
CA GLU A 261 -2.94 2.43 30.34
C GLU A 261 -3.51 2.24 28.92
N PRO A 262 -4.48 3.05 28.46
CA PRO A 262 -5.09 2.87 27.15
C PRO A 262 -4.02 2.96 26.04
N PRO A 263 -3.97 2.00 25.10
CA PRO A 263 -2.91 1.95 24.10
C PRO A 263 -2.96 3.17 23.19
N SER A 264 -1.81 3.82 23.00
CA SER A 264 -1.63 4.92 22.05
C SER A 264 -1.95 4.46 20.62
N ALA A 265 -2.49 5.33 19.78
CA ALA A 265 -2.90 5.00 18.40
C ALA A 265 -1.77 4.40 17.54
N LEU A 266 -0.51 4.76 17.82
CA LEU A 266 0.67 4.19 17.17
C LEU A 266 0.93 2.74 17.57
N ASP A 267 0.60 2.34 18.79
CA ASP A 267 0.80 0.98 19.27
C ASP A 267 -0.32 0.06 18.79
N VAL A 268 -1.54 0.60 18.62
CA VAL A 268 -2.64 -0.10 17.93
C VAL A 268 -2.26 -0.44 16.48
N LEU A 269 -1.70 0.50 15.72
CA LEU A 269 -1.30 0.27 14.32
C LEU A 269 -0.18 -0.77 14.19
N LYS A 270 0.80 -0.77 15.11
CA LYS A 270 1.87 -1.79 15.15
C LYS A 270 1.28 -3.17 15.42
N VAL A 271 0.42 -3.27 16.43
CA VAL A 271 -0.24 -4.51 16.82
C VAL A 271 -1.14 -5.05 15.69
N GLN A 272 -1.86 -4.19 14.96
CA GLN A 272 -2.62 -4.60 13.76
C GLN A 272 -1.71 -5.08 12.63
N THR A 273 -0.57 -4.42 12.42
CA THR A 273 0.42 -4.82 11.40
C THR A 273 1.04 -6.18 11.73
N GLU A 274 1.36 -6.42 12.99
CA GLU A 274 1.87 -7.70 13.50
C GLU A 274 0.81 -8.81 13.41
N ALA A 275 -0.44 -8.50 13.72
CA ALA A 275 -1.57 -9.42 13.57
C ALA A 275 -1.72 -9.87 12.12
N ARG A 276 -1.80 -8.93 11.17
CA ARG A 276 -1.89 -9.25 9.73
C ARG A 276 -0.68 -10.04 9.25
N ARG A 277 0.53 -9.70 9.71
CA ARG A 277 1.75 -10.45 9.37
C ARG A 277 1.69 -11.90 9.86
N THR A 278 1.19 -12.11 11.07
CA THR A 278 1.06 -13.44 11.69
C THR A 278 0.00 -14.27 10.98
N ALA A 279 -1.16 -13.68 10.65
CA ALA A 279 -2.18 -14.32 9.83
C ALA A 279 -1.63 -14.77 8.48
N ARG A 280 -0.96 -13.86 7.76
CA ARG A 280 -0.36 -14.15 6.46
C ARG A 280 0.67 -15.29 6.53
N LEU A 281 1.49 -15.33 7.58
CA LEU A 281 2.46 -16.40 7.78
C LEU A 281 1.77 -17.76 7.92
N LEU A 282 0.83 -17.89 8.87
CA LEU A 282 0.13 -19.15 9.15
C LEU A 282 -0.66 -19.65 7.94
N VAL A 283 -1.35 -18.76 7.24
CA VAL A 283 -2.10 -19.12 6.02
C VAL A 283 -1.16 -19.50 4.87
N SER A 284 0.01 -18.86 4.76
CA SER A 284 1.01 -19.23 3.74
C SER A 284 1.64 -20.59 4.03
N GLU A 285 1.78 -20.98 5.29
CA GLU A 285 2.22 -22.32 5.68
C GLU A 285 1.18 -23.38 5.27
N ILE A 286 -0.10 -23.16 5.56
CA ILE A 286 -1.19 -24.05 5.12
C ILE A 286 -1.15 -24.22 3.60
N LYS A 287 -0.97 -23.11 2.86
CA LYS A 287 -0.84 -23.16 1.40
C LYS A 287 0.34 -24.01 0.95
N LEU A 288 1.51 -23.82 1.57
CA LEU A 288 2.74 -24.51 1.16
C LEU A 288 2.68 -26.03 1.37
N TYR A 289 2.02 -26.49 2.44
CA TYR A 289 1.97 -27.92 2.79
C TYR A 289 0.79 -28.67 2.19
N HIS A 290 -0.26 -27.96 1.76
CA HIS A 290 -1.51 -28.57 1.26
C HIS A 290 -1.93 -28.01 -0.11
N GLU A 291 -0.96 -27.88 -1.03
CA GLU A 291 -1.23 -27.31 -2.36
C GLU A 291 -2.19 -28.17 -3.20
N ASP A 292 -2.13 -29.49 -3.05
CA ASP A 292 -2.93 -30.42 -3.85
C ASP A 292 -4.39 -30.43 -3.37
N GLU A 293 -4.61 -30.48 -2.06
CA GLU A 293 -5.95 -30.38 -1.46
C GLU A 293 -6.59 -29.01 -1.71
N LEU A 294 -5.79 -27.94 -1.81
CA LEU A 294 -6.28 -26.61 -2.19
C LEU A 294 -6.71 -26.52 -3.64
N LYS A 295 -6.01 -27.17 -4.57
CA LYS A 295 -6.43 -27.21 -5.99
C LYS A 295 -7.77 -27.92 -6.11
N GLU A 296 -7.90 -29.11 -5.52
CA GLU A 296 -9.16 -29.85 -5.49
C GLU A 296 -10.27 -29.08 -4.78
N GLY A 297 -9.93 -28.39 -3.68
CA GLY A 297 -10.88 -27.57 -2.92
C GLY A 297 -11.41 -26.38 -3.72
N ARG A 298 -10.59 -25.77 -4.58
CA ARG A 298 -11.00 -24.67 -5.46
C ARG A 298 -11.90 -25.14 -6.60
N GLU A 299 -11.65 -26.32 -7.14
CA GLU A 299 -12.50 -26.92 -8.17
C GLU A 299 -13.89 -27.27 -7.61
N ASN A 300 -13.93 -27.85 -6.41
CA ASN A 300 -15.16 -28.33 -5.78
C ASN A 300 -15.84 -27.31 -4.85
N HIS A 301 -15.23 -26.15 -4.63
CA HIS A 301 -15.73 -25.07 -3.76
C HIS A 301 -15.93 -25.51 -2.30
N ASP A 302 -15.05 -26.39 -1.79
CA ASP A 302 -15.15 -27.03 -0.47
C ASP A 302 -13.82 -26.95 0.32
N ILE A 303 -13.04 -25.88 0.12
CA ILE A 303 -11.71 -25.69 0.74
C ILE A 303 -11.75 -25.86 2.27
N TYR A 304 -12.76 -25.32 2.95
CA TYR A 304 -12.85 -25.44 4.41
C TYR A 304 -13.14 -26.87 4.86
N GLU A 305 -13.94 -27.64 4.13
CA GLU A 305 -14.24 -29.02 4.52
C GLU A 305 -13.01 -29.92 4.41
N ARG A 306 -12.19 -29.70 3.37
CA ARG A 306 -10.96 -30.47 3.11
C ARG A 306 -9.82 -30.11 4.06
N LEU A 307 -9.58 -28.82 4.27
CA LEU A 307 -8.50 -28.32 5.12
C LEU A 307 -9.00 -27.86 6.51
N LYS A 308 -10.12 -28.42 6.98
CA LYS A 308 -10.77 -27.99 8.22
C LYS A 308 -9.80 -28.01 9.40
N LYS A 309 -9.06 -29.09 9.54
CA LYS A 309 -8.17 -29.33 10.67
C LYS A 309 -7.01 -28.32 10.67
N GLU A 310 -6.45 -28.06 9.50
CA GLU A 310 -5.30 -27.20 9.28
C GLU A 310 -5.69 -25.73 9.47
N ILE A 311 -6.87 -25.34 8.97
CA ILE A 311 -7.44 -24.00 9.13
C ILE A 311 -7.79 -23.74 10.60
N ASP A 312 -8.44 -24.69 11.28
CA ASP A 312 -8.80 -24.56 12.70
C ASP A 312 -7.54 -24.49 13.58
N GLN A 313 -6.52 -25.30 13.29
CA GLN A 313 -5.23 -25.24 13.97
C GLN A 313 -4.49 -23.93 13.71
N GLY A 314 -4.49 -23.43 12.48
CA GLY A 314 -3.92 -22.13 12.14
C GLY A 314 -4.63 -21.00 12.89
N ARG A 315 -5.96 -21.07 13.01
CA ARG A 315 -6.76 -20.09 13.76
C ARG A 315 -6.47 -20.16 15.26
N GLU A 316 -6.27 -21.34 15.82
CA GLU A 316 -5.89 -21.50 17.22
C GLU A 316 -4.49 -20.92 17.49
N GLN A 317 -3.51 -21.21 16.64
CA GLN A 317 -2.15 -20.66 16.75
C GLN A 317 -2.15 -19.13 16.58
N TYR A 318 -3.00 -18.61 15.71
CA TYR A 318 -3.20 -17.17 15.56
C TYR A 318 -3.73 -16.54 16.84
N ASN A 319 -4.80 -17.11 17.43
CA ASN A 319 -5.41 -16.62 18.66
C ASN A 319 -4.48 -16.72 19.88
N GLN A 320 -3.54 -17.66 19.90
CA GLN A 320 -2.50 -17.74 20.95
C GLN A 320 -1.46 -16.63 20.84
N ARG A 321 -1.15 -16.17 19.63
CA ARG A 321 -0.12 -15.14 19.37
C ARG A 321 -0.69 -13.72 19.35
N VAL A 322 -1.96 -13.57 18.97
CA VAL A 322 -2.63 -12.29 18.83
C VAL A 322 -3.83 -12.24 19.78
N PRO A 323 -3.74 -11.50 20.90
CA PRO A 323 -4.84 -11.43 21.87
C PRO A 323 -6.06 -10.69 21.28
N ALA A 324 -7.28 -11.11 21.60
CA ALA A 324 -8.51 -10.54 21.03
C ALA A 324 -8.67 -9.02 21.23
N ALA A 325 -8.06 -8.44 22.27
CA ALA A 325 -8.02 -7.01 22.52
C ALA A 325 -7.29 -6.21 21.41
N ALA A 326 -6.39 -6.87 20.66
CA ALA A 326 -5.65 -6.30 19.54
C ALA A 326 -6.50 -6.08 18.27
N LEU A 327 -7.62 -6.79 18.14
CA LEU A 327 -8.31 -6.96 16.86
C LEU A 327 -9.35 -5.88 16.57
N GLN A 328 -9.77 -5.08 17.57
CA GLN A 328 -10.81 -4.03 17.41
C GLN A 328 -12.05 -4.50 16.61
N GLY A 329 -12.39 -5.79 16.67
CA GLY A 329 -13.51 -6.38 15.92
C GLY A 329 -13.21 -6.82 14.48
N HIS A 330 -11.97 -6.70 14.00
CA HIS A 330 -11.55 -7.15 12.66
C HIS A 330 -10.89 -8.54 12.69
N ASP A 331 -11.38 -9.47 11.84
CA ASP A 331 -10.78 -10.80 11.66
C ASP A 331 -9.73 -10.79 10.53
N TYR A 332 -8.50 -10.36 10.85
CA TYR A 332 -7.38 -10.40 9.90
C TYR A 332 -6.99 -11.81 9.46
N PHE A 333 -7.34 -12.84 10.25
CA PHE A 333 -7.08 -14.23 9.86
C PHE A 333 -8.00 -14.64 8.72
N HIS A 334 -9.29 -14.32 8.80
CA HIS A 334 -10.24 -14.54 7.71
C HIS A 334 -9.83 -13.80 6.42
N GLU A 335 -9.45 -12.52 6.52
CA GLU A 335 -9.03 -11.72 5.35
C GLU A 335 -7.86 -12.37 4.59
N GLU A 336 -6.79 -12.73 5.30
CA GLU A 336 -5.61 -13.34 4.67
C GLU A 336 -5.91 -14.76 4.19
N LEU A 337 -6.81 -15.49 4.85
CA LEU A 337 -7.29 -16.81 4.43
C LEU A 337 -8.00 -16.73 3.07
N VAL A 338 -8.98 -15.83 2.93
CA VAL A 338 -9.67 -15.60 1.66
C VAL A 338 -8.69 -15.12 0.58
N ARG A 339 -7.77 -14.24 0.94
CA ARG A 339 -6.79 -13.67 -0.01
C ARG A 339 -5.80 -14.71 -0.55
N ILE A 340 -5.27 -15.58 0.30
CA ILE A 340 -4.16 -16.49 -0.04
C ILE A 340 -4.68 -17.85 -0.50
N LEU A 341 -5.65 -18.43 0.23
CA LEU A 341 -6.19 -19.76 -0.10
C LEU A 341 -7.24 -19.66 -1.22
N CYS A 342 -8.07 -18.62 -1.19
CA CYS A 342 -9.19 -18.47 -2.13
C CYS A 342 -8.97 -17.39 -3.21
N GLU A 343 -7.77 -16.82 -3.31
CA GLU A 343 -7.41 -15.79 -4.31
C GLU A 343 -8.35 -14.57 -4.31
N GLY A 344 -8.95 -14.28 -3.16
CA GLY A 344 -9.90 -13.18 -2.98
C GLY A 344 -11.38 -13.57 -3.12
N ASN A 345 -11.72 -14.83 -3.39
CA ASN A 345 -13.11 -15.27 -3.53
C ASN A 345 -13.56 -16.14 -2.34
N ALA A 346 -14.26 -15.53 -1.38
CA ALA A 346 -14.77 -16.22 -0.19
C ALA A 346 -15.74 -17.38 -0.50
N SER A 347 -16.37 -17.40 -1.68
CA SER A 347 -17.31 -18.47 -2.08
C SER A 347 -16.64 -19.84 -2.23
N LEU A 348 -15.31 -19.88 -2.36
CA LEU A 348 -14.53 -21.12 -2.50
C LEU A 348 -14.35 -21.86 -1.16
N LEU A 349 -14.63 -21.22 -0.02
CA LEU A 349 -14.52 -21.85 1.29
C LEU A 349 -15.59 -22.91 1.55
N GLY A 350 -16.71 -22.84 0.84
CA GLY A 350 -17.85 -23.72 1.05
C GLY A 350 -18.77 -23.25 2.19
N ARG A 351 -19.96 -23.84 2.27
CA ARG A 351 -21.02 -23.42 3.20
C ARG A 351 -20.76 -23.79 4.67
N ALA A 352 -19.80 -24.69 4.91
CA ALA A 352 -19.44 -25.14 6.26
C ALA A 352 -18.53 -24.16 7.00
N TYR A 353 -18.04 -23.10 6.33
CA TYR A 353 -17.16 -22.12 6.95
C TYR A 353 -17.92 -21.21 7.92
N PRO A 354 -17.50 -21.08 9.19
CA PRO A 354 -18.24 -20.35 10.23
C PRO A 354 -17.98 -18.83 10.29
N GLY A 355 -17.19 -18.28 9.35
CA GLY A 355 -16.71 -16.89 9.39
C GLY A 355 -17.25 -16.01 8.29
#